data_AF-A0A7X5D8J3-F1
#
_entry.id   AF-A0A7X5D8J3-F1
#
_cell.length_a   1.000
_cell.length_b   1.000
_cell.length_c   1.000
_cell.angle_alpha   90.00
_cell.angle_beta   90.00
_cell.angle_gamma   90.00
#
_symmetry.space_group_name_H-M   'P 1'
#
loop_
_entity.id
_entity.type
_entity.pdbx_description
1 polymer ?
#
loop_
_entity_poly.entity_id
_entity_poly.type
_entity_poly.pdbx_seq_one_letter_code
_entity_poly.pdbx_strand_id
1 'polypeptide(L)'
;MNDDDNYNYKKYELLPSPITVNGYTAYKIRALKSFGNVAKGETGGAVSSEANLSHFGCCWIYDDGVVVGNAKVYGNAKVYDNAVIAENAQVYDCAKIGGNAVIKGNAQIYDCARVLENAVVDGDSKIRGLMRVYGDSSVNDENWE
;
A
#
# COMPACT_ATOMS: atom_id res chain seq x y z
N MET A 1 8.11 39.91 0.27
CA MET A 1 7.49 38.73 0.90
C MET A 1 8.01 37.55 0.12
N ASN A 2 8.69 36.63 0.80
CA ASN A 2 9.58 35.64 0.20
C ASN A 2 8.78 34.56 -0.54
N ASP A 3 9.30 34.12 -1.68
CA ASP A 3 8.81 33.01 -2.50
C ASP A 3 9.05 31.62 -1.86
N ASP A 4 8.98 31.53 -0.51
CA ASP A 4 9.26 30.32 0.26
C ASP A 4 8.01 29.52 0.66
N ASP A 5 6.81 29.98 0.29
CA ASP A 5 5.55 29.23 0.50
C ASP A 5 5.27 28.24 -0.65
N ASN A 6 6.31 27.52 -1.10
CA ASN A 6 6.09 26.29 -1.85
C ASN A 6 5.49 25.28 -0.88
N TYR A 7 4.17 25.33 -0.69
CA TYR A 7 3.40 24.44 0.17
C TYR A 7 3.76 22.99 -0.18
N ASN A 8 4.71 22.44 0.56
CA ASN A 8 5.06 21.05 0.46
C ASN A 8 3.92 20.26 1.09
N TYR A 9 2.87 19.98 0.31
CA TYR A 9 1.69 19.24 0.74
C TYR A 9 1.98 17.76 1.06
N LYS A 10 3.26 17.34 1.00
CA LYS A 10 3.69 15.98 1.28
C LYS A 10 3.17 15.48 2.61
N LYS A 11 2.62 14.27 2.55
CA LYS A 11 2.12 13.53 3.72
C LYS A 11 3.24 12.82 4.47
N TYR A 12 4.27 12.41 3.74
CA TYR A 12 5.39 11.64 4.27
C TYR A 12 6.65 11.91 3.44
N GLU A 13 7.79 11.48 3.96
CA GLU A 13 9.08 11.44 3.27
C GLU A 13 9.63 10.01 3.23
N LEU A 14 10.56 9.77 2.31
CA LEU A 14 11.33 8.53 2.23
C LEU A 14 12.61 8.66 3.08
N LEU A 15 12.88 7.66 3.91
CA LEU A 15 14.11 7.62 4.70
C LEU A 15 15.29 7.13 3.85
N PRO A 16 16.52 7.66 4.04
CA PRO A 16 17.64 7.49 3.11
C PRO A 16 18.29 6.09 3.10
N SER A 17 17.86 5.17 3.97
CA SER A 17 18.42 3.81 4.08
C SER A 17 17.56 2.82 3.30
N PRO A 18 17.91 2.49 2.04
CA PRO A 18 17.13 1.55 1.24
C PRO A 18 17.22 0.12 1.79
N ILE A 19 16.17 -0.63 1.55
CA ILE A 19 16.08 -2.08 1.74
C ILE A 19 15.77 -2.75 0.40
N THR A 20 16.07 -4.05 0.29
CA THR A 20 15.70 -4.86 -0.89
C THR A 20 14.55 -5.78 -0.53
N VAL A 21 13.45 -5.70 -1.27
CA VAL A 21 12.26 -6.54 -1.10
C VAL A 21 11.87 -7.11 -2.46
N ASN A 22 11.90 -8.43 -2.61
CA ASN A 22 11.56 -9.14 -3.86
C ASN A 22 12.25 -8.57 -5.12
N GLY A 23 13.52 -8.16 -4.98
CA GLY A 23 14.30 -7.57 -6.07
C GLY A 23 14.09 -6.06 -6.29
N TYR A 24 13.17 -5.43 -5.56
CA TYR A 24 12.94 -3.99 -5.60
C TYR A 24 13.73 -3.27 -4.49
N THR A 25 14.27 -2.09 -4.82
CA THR A 25 14.72 -1.12 -3.83
C THR A 25 13.48 -0.43 -3.22
N ALA A 26 13.43 -0.35 -1.89
CA ALA A 26 12.37 0.34 -1.16
C ALA A 26 12.94 1.16 0.00
N TYR A 27 12.20 2.17 0.44
CA TYR A 27 12.59 3.11 1.48
C TYR A 27 11.49 3.17 2.53
N LYS A 28 11.86 3.02 3.81
CA LYS A 28 10.92 3.21 4.93
C LYS A 28 10.37 4.63 4.90
N ILE A 29 9.10 4.79 5.25
CA ILE A 29 8.41 6.09 5.21
C ILE A 29 8.32 6.72 6.60
N ARG A 30 8.30 8.06 6.65
CA ARG A 30 8.01 8.82 7.88
C ARG A 30 6.98 9.91 7.62
N ALA A 31 5.95 9.98 8.46
CA ALA A 31 4.88 10.96 8.35
C ALA A 31 5.39 12.39 8.62
N LEU A 32 5.04 13.34 7.75
CA LEU A 32 5.40 14.76 7.89
C LEU A 32 4.31 15.57 8.61
N LYS A 33 3.10 15.01 8.73
CA LYS A 33 1.93 15.59 9.40
C LYS A 33 1.07 14.48 9.98
N SER A 34 0.19 14.81 10.93
CA SER A 34 -0.80 13.85 11.46
C SER A 34 -2.00 13.73 10.52
N PHE A 35 -2.54 12.53 10.35
CA PHE A 35 -3.73 12.24 9.54
C PHE A 35 -4.32 10.87 9.93
N GLY A 36 -5.64 10.75 9.94
CA GLY A 36 -6.30 9.53 10.42
C GLY A 36 -5.79 9.14 11.81
N ASN A 37 -5.17 7.96 11.92
CA ASN A 37 -4.57 7.46 13.17
C ASN A 37 -3.03 7.56 13.19
N VAL A 38 -2.42 8.26 12.23
CA VAL A 38 -0.96 8.39 12.11
C VAL A 38 -0.52 9.74 12.67
N ALA A 39 0.46 9.73 13.58
CA ALA A 39 1.04 10.93 14.15
C ALA A 39 2.16 11.51 13.27
N LYS A 40 2.34 12.84 13.29
CA LYS A 40 3.53 13.48 12.71
C LYS A 40 4.81 12.87 13.30
N GLY A 41 5.74 12.48 12.43
CA GLY A 41 7.01 11.85 12.79
C GLY A 41 6.94 10.33 12.92
N GLU A 42 5.75 9.73 12.86
CA GLU A 42 5.58 8.27 12.91
C GLU A 42 6.19 7.60 11.67
N THR A 43 6.96 6.54 11.89
CA THR A 43 7.53 5.72 10.82
C THR A 43 6.56 4.61 10.44
N GLY A 44 6.47 4.30 9.14
CA GLY A 44 5.65 3.22 8.61
C GLY A 44 6.47 2.15 7.90
N GLY A 45 5.81 1.40 7.02
CA GLY A 45 6.42 0.44 6.12
C GLY A 45 7.26 1.10 5.01
N ALA A 46 7.43 0.44 3.88
CA ALA A 46 8.34 0.89 2.83
C ALA A 46 7.69 1.03 1.45
N VAL A 47 8.20 1.96 0.65
CA VAL A 47 7.82 2.14 -0.75
C VAL A 47 9.02 2.27 -1.67
N SER A 48 8.91 1.85 -2.93
CA SER A 48 9.97 2.09 -3.94
C SER A 48 10.08 3.58 -4.31
N SER A 49 8.96 4.29 -4.35
CA SER A 49 8.89 5.70 -4.69
C SER A 49 7.63 6.36 -4.11
N GLU A 50 7.59 7.69 -4.14
CA GLU A 50 6.41 8.45 -3.71
C GLU A 50 5.15 8.18 -4.58
N ALA A 51 5.31 7.56 -5.75
CA ALA A 51 4.19 7.15 -6.59
C ALA A 51 3.40 5.95 -6.02
N ASN A 52 4.00 5.17 -5.13
CA ASN A 52 3.38 3.96 -4.59
C ASN A 52 2.36 4.23 -3.48
N LEU A 53 2.51 5.31 -2.73
CA LEU A 53 1.59 5.69 -1.65
C LEU A 53 1.15 7.15 -1.82
N SER A 54 -0.14 7.38 -1.99
CA SER A 54 -0.66 8.72 -2.25
C SER A 54 -0.39 9.67 -1.08
N HIS A 55 -0.05 10.93 -1.39
CA HIS A 55 -0.01 12.02 -0.41
C HIS A 55 -1.41 12.56 -0.04
N PHE A 56 -2.47 12.12 -0.72
CA PHE A 56 -3.86 12.47 -0.41
C PHE A 56 -4.57 11.35 0.37
N GLY A 57 -5.64 11.72 1.08
CA GLY A 57 -6.41 10.80 1.92
C GLY A 57 -5.62 10.24 3.11
N CYS A 58 -6.22 9.28 3.81
CA CYS A 58 -5.65 8.68 5.02
C CYS A 58 -4.93 7.34 4.77
N CYS A 59 -4.66 6.98 3.52
CA CYS A 59 -3.96 5.73 3.22
C CYS A 59 -2.56 5.69 3.87
N TRP A 60 -2.18 4.53 4.40
CA TRP A 60 -0.91 4.36 5.10
C TRP A 60 -0.44 2.91 5.09
N ILE A 61 0.88 2.76 5.15
CA ILE A 61 1.56 1.48 5.29
C ILE A 61 2.16 1.47 6.70
N TYR A 62 1.62 0.62 7.55
CA TYR A 62 2.07 0.37 8.92
C TYR A 62 3.11 -0.75 8.93
N ASP A 63 3.79 -0.90 10.07
CA ASP A 63 4.68 -2.02 10.39
C ASP A 63 5.74 -2.29 9.30
N ASP A 64 5.79 -3.52 8.80
CA ASP A 64 6.72 -4.01 7.77
C ASP A 64 6.05 -4.18 6.41
N GLY A 65 4.87 -3.57 6.20
CA GLY A 65 4.19 -3.57 4.92
C GLY A 65 5.04 -2.91 3.82
N VAL A 66 4.91 -3.39 2.59
CA VAL A 66 5.74 -2.94 1.47
C VAL A 66 4.89 -2.73 0.22
N VAL A 67 5.09 -1.59 -0.46
CA VAL A 67 4.45 -1.28 -1.75
C VAL A 67 5.52 -0.90 -2.77
N VAL A 68 5.75 -1.75 -3.77
CA VAL A 68 6.87 -1.65 -4.71
C VAL A 68 6.43 -1.83 -6.16
N GLY A 69 7.34 -1.59 -7.11
CA GLY A 69 7.01 -1.60 -8.53
C GLY A 69 6.08 -0.44 -8.92
N ASN A 70 5.11 -0.70 -9.79
CA ASN A 70 4.10 0.28 -10.21
C ASN A 70 2.84 0.28 -9.31
N ALA A 71 2.85 -0.49 -8.22
CA ALA A 71 1.70 -0.65 -7.36
C ALA A 71 1.31 0.67 -6.70
N LYS A 72 0.01 0.87 -6.46
CA LYS A 72 -0.52 2.12 -5.89
C LYS A 72 -1.45 1.87 -4.72
N VAL A 73 -1.22 2.58 -3.64
CA VAL A 73 -2.10 2.64 -2.47
C VAL A 73 -2.61 4.07 -2.28
N TYR A 74 -3.93 4.23 -2.28
CA TYR A 74 -4.57 5.55 -2.19
C TYR A 74 -5.91 5.51 -1.44
N GLY A 75 -6.60 6.66 -1.33
CA GLY A 75 -7.82 6.77 -0.53
C GLY A 75 -7.54 6.67 0.98
N ASN A 76 -8.23 5.76 1.66
CA ASN A 76 -8.11 5.46 3.08
C ASN A 76 -7.62 4.02 3.34
N ALA A 77 -7.05 3.36 2.32
CA ALA A 77 -6.57 2.00 2.41
C ALA A 77 -5.47 1.84 3.46
N LYS A 78 -5.46 0.70 4.15
CA LYS A 78 -4.47 0.39 5.18
C LYS A 78 -3.73 -0.89 4.83
N VAL A 79 -2.41 -0.80 4.82
CA VAL A 79 -1.50 -1.94 4.64
C VAL A 79 -0.72 -2.09 5.94
N TYR A 80 -0.64 -3.28 6.51
CA TYR A 80 -0.01 -3.50 7.81
C TYR A 80 0.62 -4.89 7.90
N ASP A 81 1.22 -5.23 9.04
CA ASP A 81 2.01 -6.46 9.24
C ASP A 81 3.13 -6.60 8.19
N ASN A 82 3.22 -7.75 7.49
CA ASN A 82 4.24 -8.06 6.47
C ASN A 82 3.67 -8.05 5.05
N ALA A 83 2.52 -7.41 4.81
CA ALA A 83 1.85 -7.46 3.52
C ALA A 83 2.70 -6.83 2.41
N VAL A 84 2.71 -7.47 1.22
CA VAL A 84 3.45 -7.01 0.05
C VAL A 84 2.50 -6.71 -1.09
N ILE A 85 2.58 -5.49 -1.63
CA ILE A 85 1.84 -5.07 -2.82
C ILE A 85 2.86 -4.70 -3.90
N ALA A 86 2.78 -5.35 -5.05
CA ALA A 86 3.79 -5.23 -6.11
C ALA A 86 3.17 -5.13 -7.51
N GLU A 87 4.06 -5.02 -8.52
CA GLU A 87 3.68 -4.99 -9.94
C GLU A 87 2.73 -3.83 -10.25
N ASN A 88 1.54 -4.04 -10.81
CA ASN A 88 0.58 -2.98 -11.16
C ASN A 88 -0.65 -2.95 -10.22
N ALA A 89 -0.60 -3.68 -9.10
CA ALA A 89 -1.72 -3.79 -8.18
C ALA A 89 -2.17 -2.44 -7.61
N GLN A 90 -3.48 -2.29 -7.39
CA GLN A 90 -4.08 -1.07 -6.85
C GLN A 90 -4.92 -1.39 -5.63
N VAL A 91 -4.65 -0.71 -4.52
CA VAL A 91 -5.39 -0.85 -3.26
C VAL A 91 -5.91 0.51 -2.81
N TYR A 92 -7.23 0.65 -2.69
CA TYR A 92 -7.85 1.95 -2.46
C TYR A 92 -9.15 1.88 -1.65
N ASP A 93 -9.86 3.01 -1.58
CA ASP A 93 -11.02 3.24 -0.70
C ASP A 93 -10.70 2.94 0.77
N CYS A 94 -11.38 1.99 1.39
CA CYS A 94 -11.21 1.60 2.80
C CYS A 94 -10.65 0.18 2.93
N ALA A 95 -10.03 -0.35 1.87
CA ALA A 95 -9.46 -1.69 1.84
C ALA A 95 -8.39 -1.89 2.93
N LYS A 96 -8.29 -3.12 3.44
CA LYS A 96 -7.35 -3.51 4.49
C LYS A 96 -6.55 -4.74 4.08
N ILE A 97 -5.24 -4.59 4.02
CA ILE A 97 -4.30 -5.65 3.66
C ILE A 97 -3.36 -5.88 4.85
N GLY A 98 -3.18 -7.13 5.26
CA GLY A 98 -2.40 -7.48 6.45
C GLY A 98 -1.97 -8.94 6.48
N GLY A 99 -1.38 -9.39 7.57
CA GLY A 99 -0.68 -10.68 7.65
C GLY A 99 0.55 -10.72 6.74
N ASN A 100 0.69 -11.82 6.00
CA ASN A 100 1.71 -12.03 4.98
C ASN A 100 1.10 -11.96 3.56
N ALA A 101 0.00 -11.23 3.39
CA ALA A 101 -0.73 -11.21 2.13
C ALA A 101 0.12 -10.64 0.99
N VAL A 102 -0.02 -11.22 -0.20
CA VAL A 102 0.69 -10.79 -1.41
C VAL A 102 -0.32 -10.37 -2.47
N ILE A 103 -0.27 -9.10 -2.88
CA ILE A 103 -1.10 -8.55 -3.96
C ILE A 103 -0.18 -8.17 -5.12
N LYS A 104 -0.38 -8.76 -6.29
CA LYS A 104 0.45 -8.56 -7.48
C LYS A 104 -0.39 -8.62 -8.77
N GLY A 105 0.24 -8.65 -9.94
CA GLY A 105 -0.44 -8.53 -11.22
C GLY A 105 -1.07 -7.15 -11.41
N ASN A 106 -2.28 -7.13 -11.96
CA ASN A 106 -3.11 -5.92 -12.12
C ASN A 106 -4.25 -5.88 -11.08
N ALA A 107 -4.09 -6.57 -9.94
CA ALA A 107 -5.16 -6.79 -8.99
C ALA A 107 -5.77 -5.50 -8.41
N GLN A 108 -7.10 -5.50 -8.42
CA GLN A 108 -8.11 -4.56 -7.93
C GLN A 108 -8.58 -4.72 -6.49
N ILE A 109 -8.06 -4.06 -5.43
CA ILE A 109 -8.61 -4.21 -4.07
C ILE A 109 -9.22 -2.91 -3.54
N TYR A 110 -10.53 -2.87 -3.31
CA TYR A 110 -11.23 -1.62 -2.99
C TYR A 110 -12.52 -1.79 -2.17
N ASP A 111 -13.32 -0.71 -2.05
CA ASP A 111 -14.40 -0.57 -1.08
C ASP A 111 -13.92 -0.83 0.36
N CYS A 112 -14.48 -1.85 1.04
CA CYS A 112 -14.16 -2.24 2.41
C CYS A 112 -13.56 -3.67 2.46
N ALA A 113 -12.98 -4.12 1.35
CA ALA A 113 -12.41 -5.46 1.22
C ALA A 113 -11.27 -5.71 2.22
N ARG A 114 -11.10 -6.97 2.62
CA ARG A 114 -10.06 -7.40 3.54
C ARG A 114 -9.30 -8.59 2.95
N VAL A 115 -7.98 -8.45 2.80
CA VAL A 115 -7.09 -9.55 2.38
C VAL A 115 -6.03 -9.72 3.45
N LEU A 116 -6.13 -10.80 4.22
CA LEU A 116 -5.32 -11.00 5.43
C LEU A 116 -4.63 -12.37 5.41
N GLU A 117 -3.79 -12.62 6.42
CA GLU A 117 -3.06 -13.89 6.59
C GLU A 117 -2.14 -14.15 5.39
N ASN A 118 -2.09 -15.36 4.83
CA ASN A 118 -1.18 -15.73 3.74
C ASN A 118 -1.83 -15.62 2.34
N ALA A 119 -2.90 -14.83 2.22
CA ALA A 119 -3.66 -14.74 0.98
C ALA A 119 -2.83 -14.17 -0.18
N VAL A 120 -2.96 -14.77 -1.36
CA VAL A 120 -2.33 -14.32 -2.60
C VAL A 120 -3.41 -13.87 -3.57
N VAL A 121 -3.30 -12.63 -4.07
CA VAL A 121 -4.15 -12.11 -5.14
C VAL A 121 -3.26 -11.69 -6.31
N ASP A 122 -3.54 -12.26 -7.48
CA ASP A 122 -2.74 -12.09 -8.70
C ASP A 122 -3.65 -11.90 -9.93
N GLY A 123 -3.05 -11.57 -11.08
CA GLY A 123 -3.73 -11.38 -12.35
C GLY A 123 -4.62 -10.15 -12.37
N ASP A 124 -5.73 -10.20 -13.12
CA ASP A 124 -6.69 -9.11 -13.28
C ASP A 124 -7.82 -9.13 -12.22
N SER A 125 -7.57 -9.78 -11.08
CA SER A 125 -8.54 -10.02 -10.00
C SER A 125 -9.14 -8.75 -9.41
N LYS A 126 -10.44 -8.77 -9.08
CA LYS A 126 -11.13 -7.66 -8.40
C LYS A 126 -11.79 -8.11 -7.09
N ILE A 127 -11.26 -7.63 -5.97
CA ILE A 127 -11.79 -7.85 -4.62
C ILE A 127 -12.44 -6.56 -4.12
N ARG A 128 -13.73 -6.61 -3.80
CA ARG A 128 -14.54 -5.43 -3.51
C ARG A 128 -15.65 -5.68 -2.50
N GLY A 129 -16.40 -4.65 -2.15
CA GLY A 129 -17.46 -4.68 -1.15
C GLY A 129 -16.96 -5.06 0.25
N LEU A 130 -17.63 -6.03 0.89
CA LEU A 130 -17.27 -6.57 2.21
C LEU A 130 -16.53 -7.92 2.11
N MET A 131 -15.99 -8.26 0.93
CA MET A 131 -15.31 -9.52 0.68
C MET A 131 -14.09 -9.68 1.60
N ARG A 132 -13.87 -10.91 2.03
CA ARG A 132 -12.77 -11.28 2.90
C ARG A 132 -12.02 -12.47 2.32
N VAL A 133 -10.72 -12.32 2.16
CA VAL A 133 -9.81 -13.33 1.65
C VAL A 133 -8.82 -13.63 2.78
N TYR A 134 -8.72 -14.92 3.15
CA TYR A 134 -7.99 -15.42 4.33
C TYR A 134 -7.29 -16.74 4.02
N GLY A 135 -6.37 -17.17 4.87
CA GLY A 135 -5.62 -18.42 4.73
C GLY A 135 -4.73 -18.47 3.50
N ASP A 136 -4.29 -19.66 3.12
CA ASP A 136 -3.50 -19.93 1.91
C ASP A 136 -4.38 -19.90 0.64
N SER A 137 -5.25 -18.88 0.52
CA SER A 137 -6.13 -18.71 -0.63
C SER A 137 -5.41 -17.99 -1.77
N SER A 138 -5.60 -18.50 -2.99
CA SER A 138 -5.16 -17.86 -4.22
C SER A 138 -6.38 -17.35 -4.96
N VAL A 139 -6.44 -16.04 -5.22
CA VAL A 139 -7.42 -15.46 -6.15
C VAL A 139 -6.70 -14.99 -7.39
N ASN A 140 -6.91 -15.74 -8.47
CA ASN A 140 -6.37 -15.42 -9.79
C ASN A 140 -7.57 -15.37 -10.75
N ASP A 141 -7.84 -14.19 -11.29
CA ASP A 141 -8.72 -14.04 -12.44
C ASP A 141 -7.87 -14.27 -13.69
N GLU A 142 -7.68 -15.54 -14.02
CA GLU A 142 -7.23 -15.94 -15.35
C GLU A 142 -8.48 -15.97 -16.22
N ASN A 143 -8.61 -15.01 -17.14
CA ASN A 143 -9.66 -14.97 -18.15
C ASN A 143 -9.91 -16.37 -18.74
N TRP A 144 -11.05 -16.99 -18.43
CA TRP A 144 -11.57 -18.11 -19.22
C TRP A 144 -12.26 -17.47 -20.42
N GLU A 145 -11.59 -17.46 -21.57
CA GLU A 145 -12.21 -17.14 -22.87
C GLU A 145 -13.46 -18.01 -23.14
#